data_AF-A0A2V7DD32-F1
#
_entry.id   AF-A0A2V7DD32-F1
#
_cell.length_a   1.000
_cell.length_b   1.000
_cell.length_c   1.000
_cell.angle_alpha   90.00
_cell.angle_beta   90.00
_cell.angle_gamma   90.00
#
_symmetry.space_group_name_H-M   'P 1'
#
loop_
_entity.id
_entity.type
_entity.pdbx_description
1 polymer ?
#
loop_
_entity_poly.entity_id
_entity_poly.type
_entity_poly.pdbx_seq_one_letter_code
_entity_poly.pdbx_strand_id
1 'polypeptide(L)'
;MTQAPQLRPLGPALGTEVLGIDLSKPLEAGTFAEIQAAFAEHPVLVFRDQDLGAPELAAFGRRFGAPRPHALTKYRHVHCPEVSWLTNVEETGKIDWYGVKRATAWHTDWTFEDALPLLAMLHAKEVPSEKGGTMFADMRAAYDALPEARKQLLSGLTGLHGRSSGPAGER
;
A
#
# COMPACT_ATOMS: atom_id res chain seq x y z
N MET A 1 17.54 -6.36 -22.60
CA MET A 1 18.76 -5.92 -21.88
C MET A 1 18.27 -5.65 -20.47
N THR A 2 18.66 -6.47 -19.52
CA THR A 2 18.19 -6.40 -18.14
C THR A 2 18.72 -5.11 -17.54
N GLN A 3 17.86 -4.12 -17.37
CA GLN A 3 18.16 -2.95 -16.58
C GLN A 3 17.76 -3.26 -15.14
N ALA A 4 18.78 -3.45 -14.30
CA ALA A 4 18.62 -3.44 -12.86
C ALA A 4 18.05 -2.07 -12.46
N PRO A 5 16.96 -2.01 -11.67
CA PRO A 5 16.46 -0.75 -11.14
C PRO A 5 17.55 -0.04 -10.34
N GLN A 6 17.67 1.27 -10.51
CA GLN A 6 18.50 2.07 -9.61
C GLN A 6 17.67 2.41 -8.37
N LEU A 7 18.18 2.05 -7.19
CA LEU A 7 17.53 2.31 -5.90
C LEU A 7 18.13 3.54 -5.24
N ARG A 8 17.28 4.49 -4.84
CA ARG A 8 17.68 5.70 -4.12
C ARG A 8 16.89 5.82 -2.81
N PRO A 9 17.51 5.61 -1.64
CA PRO A 9 16.85 5.84 -0.36
C PRO A 9 16.34 7.28 -0.25
N LEU A 10 15.10 7.46 0.23
CA LEU A 10 14.51 8.78 0.48
C LEU A 10 14.86 9.34 1.87
N GLY A 11 15.42 8.48 2.73
CA GLY A 11 15.84 8.82 4.07
C GLY A 11 16.31 7.59 4.83
N PRO A 12 16.64 7.71 6.13
CA PRO A 12 17.16 6.62 6.93
C PRO A 12 16.09 5.61 7.39
N ALA A 13 14.82 5.90 7.16
CA ALA A 13 13.71 5.09 7.64
C ALA A 13 13.37 3.95 6.65
N LEU A 14 12.33 4.13 5.84
CA LEU A 14 11.67 3.01 5.17
C LEU A 14 11.38 3.20 3.66
N GLY A 15 11.52 4.43 3.16
CA GLY A 15 11.17 4.79 1.79
C GLY A 15 12.36 4.72 0.83
N THR A 16 12.18 4.06 -0.31
CA THR A 16 13.18 3.97 -1.38
C THR A 16 12.54 4.27 -2.72
N GLU A 17 13.18 5.13 -3.50
CA GLU A 17 12.77 5.45 -4.86
C GLU A 17 13.40 4.48 -5.85
N VAL A 18 12.58 4.00 -6.80
CA VAL A 18 12.99 3.06 -7.84
C VAL A 18 13.04 3.82 -9.17
N LEU A 19 14.24 3.96 -9.72
CA LEU A 19 14.53 4.77 -10.89
C LEU A 19 14.79 3.90 -12.13
N GLY A 20 14.49 4.45 -13.31
CA GLY A 20 14.71 3.78 -14.60
C GLY A 20 13.69 2.69 -14.94
N ILE A 21 12.59 2.60 -14.18
CA ILE A 21 11.52 1.62 -14.39
C ILE A 21 10.26 2.32 -14.92
N ASP A 22 9.71 1.77 -15.98
CA ASP A 22 8.41 2.14 -16.56
C ASP A 22 7.44 0.97 -16.37
N LEU A 23 6.49 1.14 -15.44
CA LEU A 23 5.52 0.11 -15.06
C LEU A 23 4.39 -0.07 -16.08
N SER A 24 4.27 0.81 -17.07
CA SER A 24 3.32 0.63 -18.19
C SER A 24 3.76 -0.49 -19.14
N LYS A 25 5.03 -0.90 -19.07
CA LYS A 25 5.63 -1.92 -19.92
C LYS A 25 5.85 -3.23 -19.18
N PRO A 26 5.84 -4.37 -19.89
CA PRO A 26 6.21 -5.65 -19.31
C PRO A 26 7.63 -5.60 -18.71
N LEU A 27 7.77 -5.99 -17.44
CA LEU A 27 9.06 -6.12 -16.77
C LEU A 27 9.64 -7.51 -16.95
N GLU A 28 10.92 -7.58 -17.34
CA GLU A 28 11.71 -8.83 -17.32
C GLU A 28 11.66 -9.46 -15.91
N ALA A 29 11.78 -10.78 -15.83
CA ALA A 29 11.69 -11.51 -14.57
C ALA A 29 12.77 -11.08 -13.55
N GLY A 30 14.01 -10.84 -14.02
CA GLY A 30 15.12 -10.39 -13.18
C GLY A 30 14.86 -9.01 -12.56
N THR A 31 14.47 -8.04 -13.37
CA THR A 31 14.09 -6.69 -12.90
C THR A 31 12.97 -6.75 -11.85
N PHE A 32 11.95 -7.58 -12.06
CA PHE A 32 10.89 -7.72 -11.07
C PHE A 32 11.37 -8.38 -9.76
N ALA A 33 12.24 -9.39 -9.84
CA ALA A 33 12.82 -10.02 -8.65
C ALA A 33 13.63 -9.01 -7.82
N GLU A 34 14.37 -8.10 -8.47
CA GLU A 34 15.09 -7.02 -7.79
C GLU A 34 14.12 -6.02 -7.12
N ILE A 35 13.02 -5.65 -7.78
CA ILE A 35 11.96 -4.82 -7.17
C ILE A 35 11.35 -5.52 -5.95
N GLN A 36 11.06 -6.82 -6.06
CA GLN A 36 10.49 -7.59 -4.96
C GLN A 36 11.44 -7.68 -3.76
N ALA A 37 12.74 -7.89 -4.02
CA ALA A 37 13.77 -7.88 -2.99
C ALA A 37 13.89 -6.49 -2.34
N ALA A 38 13.87 -5.42 -3.15
CA ALA A 38 13.90 -4.05 -2.65
C ALA A 38 12.70 -3.74 -1.75
N PHE A 39 11.50 -4.23 -2.08
CA PHE A 39 10.30 -4.04 -1.26
C PHE A 39 10.39 -4.79 0.09
N ALA A 40 10.98 -5.98 0.10
CA ALA A 40 11.17 -6.75 1.33
C ALA A 40 12.12 -6.04 2.31
N GLU A 41 13.16 -5.37 1.79
CA GLU A 41 14.10 -4.59 2.59
C GLU A 41 13.50 -3.23 3.01
N HIS A 42 12.95 -2.51 2.04
CA HIS A 42 12.38 -1.16 2.16
C HIS A 42 10.86 -1.19 1.92
N PRO A 43 10.04 -1.20 2.98
CA PRO A 43 8.61 -1.50 2.87
C PRO A 43 7.78 -0.40 2.20
N VAL A 44 8.41 0.69 1.74
CA VAL A 44 7.78 1.66 0.82
C VAL A 44 8.70 1.91 -0.37
N LEU A 45 8.23 1.49 -1.54
CA LEU A 45 8.85 1.84 -2.82
C LEU A 45 8.09 2.98 -3.51
N VAL A 46 8.82 3.94 -4.06
CA VAL A 46 8.28 5.07 -4.81
C VAL A 46 8.74 4.99 -6.26
N PHE A 47 7.78 4.93 -7.17
CA PHE A 47 8.02 5.01 -8.61
C PHE A 47 7.54 6.38 -9.09
N ARG A 48 8.46 7.21 -9.59
CA ARG A 48 8.13 8.54 -10.12
C ARG A 48 7.67 8.46 -11.57
N ASP A 49 6.95 9.48 -12.00
CA ASP A 49 6.63 9.75 -13.40
C ASP A 49 5.98 8.57 -14.13
N GLN A 50 5.16 7.80 -13.40
CA GLN A 50 4.35 6.72 -13.95
C GLN A 50 3.01 7.30 -14.40
N ASP A 51 2.61 7.05 -15.64
CA ASP A 51 1.24 7.28 -16.11
C ASP A 51 0.60 5.94 -16.41
N LEU A 52 -0.14 5.41 -15.43
CA LEU A 52 -0.75 4.09 -15.51
C LEU A 52 -2.27 4.22 -15.62
N GLY A 53 -2.84 3.44 -16.54
CA GLY A 53 -4.23 3.05 -16.51
C GLY A 53 -4.49 1.96 -15.47
N ALA A 54 -5.76 1.76 -15.12
CA ALA A 54 -6.16 0.70 -14.20
C ALA A 54 -5.68 -0.72 -14.65
N PRO A 55 -5.71 -1.09 -15.95
CA PRO A 55 -5.19 -2.40 -16.38
C PRO A 55 -3.69 -2.59 -16.12
N GLU A 56 -2.88 -1.55 -16.28
CA GLU A 56 -1.42 -1.61 -16.07
C GLU A 56 -1.09 -1.69 -14.57
N LEU A 57 -1.78 -0.91 -13.74
CA LEU A 57 -1.66 -1.00 -12.29
C LEU A 57 -2.06 -2.39 -11.78
N ALA A 58 -3.17 -2.95 -12.28
CA ALA A 58 -3.58 -4.31 -11.95
C ALA A 58 -2.56 -5.35 -12.43
N ALA A 59 -2.02 -5.19 -13.64
CA ALA A 59 -1.00 -6.10 -14.18
C ALA A 59 0.27 -6.11 -13.32
N PHE A 60 0.73 -4.94 -12.86
CA PHE A 60 1.86 -4.86 -11.95
C PHE A 60 1.55 -5.45 -10.58
N GLY A 61 0.37 -5.15 -10.01
CA GLY A 61 -0.11 -5.75 -8.76
C GLY A 61 -0.14 -7.28 -8.79
N ARG A 62 -0.62 -7.87 -9.89
CA ARG A 62 -0.67 -9.33 -10.09
C ARG A 62 0.68 -10.03 -10.01
N ARG A 63 1.78 -9.29 -10.22
CA ARG A 63 3.14 -9.85 -10.09
C ARG A 63 3.49 -10.20 -8.63
N PHE A 64 2.84 -9.55 -7.66
CA PHE A 64 3.02 -9.83 -6.23
C PHE A 64 2.00 -10.84 -5.67
N GLY A 65 0.83 -10.98 -6.30
CA GLY A 65 -0.23 -11.87 -5.88
C GLY A 65 -1.60 -11.47 -6.44
N ALA A 66 -2.65 -12.21 -6.10
CA ALA A 66 -4.00 -11.90 -6.56
C ALA A 66 -4.53 -10.60 -5.92
N PRO A 67 -4.90 -9.56 -6.69
CA PRO A 67 -5.49 -8.36 -6.15
C PRO A 67 -6.84 -8.64 -5.47
N ARG A 68 -7.04 -8.08 -4.28
CA ARG A 68 -8.32 -8.18 -3.55
C ARG A 68 -9.24 -7.03 -3.96
N PRO A 69 -10.43 -7.29 -4.53
CA PRO A 69 -11.38 -6.22 -4.85
C PRO A 69 -11.84 -5.48 -3.60
N HIS A 70 -12.00 -4.17 -3.72
CA HIS A 70 -12.45 -3.33 -2.60
C HIS A 70 -13.83 -3.75 -2.06
N ALA A 71 -14.03 -3.74 -0.74
CA ALA A 71 -15.26 -4.22 -0.11
C ALA A 71 -16.52 -3.46 -0.58
N LEU A 72 -16.38 -2.13 -0.69
CA LEU A 72 -17.45 -1.26 -1.17
C LEU A 72 -17.37 -1.17 -2.70
N THR A 73 -18.37 -1.73 -3.38
CA THR A 73 -18.45 -1.81 -4.84
C THR A 73 -18.41 -0.44 -5.52
N LYS A 74 -18.98 0.59 -4.89
CA LYS A 74 -19.00 1.97 -5.43
C LYS A 74 -17.62 2.58 -5.69
N TYR A 75 -16.56 2.05 -5.05
CA TYR A 75 -15.20 2.53 -5.27
C TYR A 75 -14.43 1.70 -6.30
N ARG A 76 -14.97 0.58 -6.78
CA ARG A 76 -14.27 -0.25 -7.76
C ARG A 76 -14.25 0.45 -9.11
N HIS A 77 -13.13 0.34 -9.83
CA HIS A 77 -13.05 0.84 -11.19
C HIS A 77 -13.99 0.01 -12.09
N VAL A 78 -14.89 0.67 -12.82
CA VAL A 78 -15.98 0.01 -13.56
C VAL A 78 -15.49 -1.02 -14.58
N HIS A 79 -14.38 -0.75 -15.25
CA HIS A 79 -13.79 -1.67 -16.25
C HIS A 79 -12.64 -2.52 -15.70
N CYS A 80 -12.25 -2.35 -14.44
CA CYS A 80 -11.13 -3.08 -13.83
C CYS A 80 -11.37 -3.28 -12.33
N PRO A 81 -12.24 -4.24 -11.94
CA PRO A 81 -12.71 -4.37 -10.54
C PRO A 81 -11.61 -4.68 -9.50
N GLU A 82 -10.42 -5.07 -9.95
CA GLU A 82 -9.22 -5.26 -9.13
C GLU A 82 -8.58 -3.93 -8.68
N VAL A 83 -8.90 -2.84 -9.35
CA VAL A 83 -8.47 -1.48 -9.00
C VAL A 83 -9.64 -0.72 -8.39
N SER A 84 -9.34 0.18 -7.46
CA SER A 84 -10.37 1.00 -6.80
C SER A 84 -9.90 2.43 -6.63
N TRP A 85 -10.86 3.34 -6.67
CA TRP A 85 -10.68 4.76 -6.42
C TRP A 85 -10.57 5.04 -4.93
N LEU A 86 -9.44 5.64 -4.53
CA LEU A 86 -9.33 6.39 -3.29
C LEU A 86 -9.61 7.86 -3.62
N THR A 87 -10.85 8.29 -3.44
CA THR A 87 -11.33 9.61 -3.85
C THR A 87 -12.18 10.26 -2.77
N ASN A 88 -12.18 11.59 -2.74
CA ASN A 88 -13.11 12.44 -1.98
C ASN A 88 -14.11 13.19 -2.88
N VAL A 89 -14.19 12.83 -4.16
CA VAL A 89 -15.08 13.39 -5.17
C VAL A 89 -15.90 12.27 -5.81
N GLU A 90 -17.21 12.46 -5.89
CA GLU A 90 -18.13 11.58 -6.61
C GLU A 90 -18.03 11.82 -8.13
N GLU A 91 -18.53 10.88 -8.94
CA GLU A 91 -18.61 11.06 -10.41
C GLU A 91 -19.40 12.31 -10.82
N THR A 92 -20.31 12.79 -9.97
CA THR A 92 -21.09 14.02 -10.19
C THR A 92 -20.29 15.31 -9.92
N GLY A 93 -19.04 15.21 -9.46
CA GLY A 93 -18.20 16.34 -9.04
C GLY A 93 -18.49 16.86 -7.63
N LYS A 94 -19.45 16.25 -6.91
CA LYS A 94 -19.75 16.57 -5.51
C LYS A 94 -18.74 15.93 -4.56
N ILE A 95 -18.63 16.48 -3.36
CA ILE A 95 -17.77 15.92 -2.31
C ILE A 95 -18.34 14.57 -1.84
N ASP A 96 -17.52 13.52 -1.92
CA ASP A 96 -17.78 12.26 -1.23
C ASP A 96 -17.33 12.39 0.23
N TRP A 97 -18.27 12.79 1.11
CA TRP A 97 -18.01 12.97 2.54
C TRP A 97 -17.59 11.69 3.26
N TYR A 98 -17.93 10.52 2.73
CA TYR A 98 -17.41 9.26 3.25
C TYR A 98 -15.93 9.12 2.85
N GLY A 99 -15.62 9.36 1.57
CA GLY A 99 -14.26 9.39 1.02
C GLY A 99 -13.30 10.29 1.83
N VAL A 100 -13.74 11.50 2.19
CA VAL A 100 -12.96 12.47 2.99
C VAL A 100 -12.47 11.89 4.33
N LYS A 101 -13.25 11.00 4.96
CA LYS A 101 -12.96 10.50 6.32
C LYS A 101 -12.17 9.19 6.33
N ARG A 102 -12.04 8.53 5.17
CA ARG A 102 -11.37 7.22 5.08
C ARG A 102 -9.87 7.34 5.30
N ALA A 103 -9.28 6.33 5.94
CA ALA A 103 -7.83 6.16 6.04
C ALA A 103 -7.09 7.37 6.67
N THR A 104 -7.77 8.15 7.51
CA THR A 104 -7.19 9.37 8.15
C THR A 104 -6.44 9.10 9.45
N ALA A 105 -6.62 7.92 10.06
CA ALA A 105 -5.89 7.47 11.24
C ALA A 105 -4.76 6.51 10.85
N TRP A 106 -3.75 6.34 11.73
CA TRP A 106 -2.74 5.30 11.58
C TRP A 106 -3.38 3.92 11.53
N HIS A 107 -3.10 3.15 10.48
CA HIS A 107 -3.63 1.80 10.28
C HIS A 107 -2.70 0.98 9.38
N THR A 108 -2.93 -0.32 9.36
CA THR A 108 -2.54 -1.20 8.25
C THR A 108 -3.79 -1.92 7.75
N ASP A 109 -3.83 -2.17 6.45
CA ASP A 109 -5.03 -2.55 5.73
C ASP A 109 -5.51 -3.97 6.08
N TRP A 110 -6.83 -4.13 6.21
CA TRP A 110 -7.52 -5.43 6.34
C TRP A 110 -7.03 -6.39 7.44
N THR A 111 -6.55 -5.86 8.57
CA THR A 111 -6.06 -6.68 9.70
C THR A 111 -7.09 -7.60 10.36
N PHE A 112 -8.38 -7.49 10.01
CA PHE A 112 -9.49 -8.30 10.52
C PHE A 112 -9.77 -9.56 9.67
N GLU A 113 -8.95 -9.87 8.67
CA GLU A 113 -9.07 -11.06 7.82
C GLU A 113 -7.98 -12.09 8.14
N ASP A 114 -8.27 -13.37 7.92
CA ASP A 114 -7.28 -14.45 8.11
C ASP A 114 -6.13 -14.36 7.10
N ALA A 115 -6.45 -14.05 5.84
CA ALA A 115 -5.48 -13.87 4.77
C ALA A 115 -5.14 -12.38 4.61
N LEU A 116 -4.12 -11.94 5.35
CA LEU A 116 -3.65 -10.55 5.37
C LEU A 116 -3.11 -10.10 4.00
N PRO A 117 -3.31 -8.82 3.62
CA PRO A 117 -2.67 -8.27 2.44
C PRO A 117 -1.15 -8.27 2.56
N LEU A 118 -0.47 -8.64 1.48
CA LEU A 118 1.00 -8.53 1.38
C LEU A 118 1.44 -7.06 1.26
N LEU A 119 0.70 -6.26 0.50
CA LEU A 119 1.00 -4.86 0.21
C LEU A 119 -0.25 -4.10 -0.23
N ALA A 120 -0.12 -2.77 -0.27
CA ALA A 120 -1.03 -1.87 -0.97
C ALA A 120 -0.26 -1.09 -2.04
N MET A 121 -0.91 -0.81 -3.18
CA MET A 121 -0.37 0.04 -4.24
C MET A 121 -1.27 1.27 -4.41
N LEU A 122 -0.66 2.45 -4.43
CA LEU A 122 -1.34 3.72 -4.71
C LEU A 122 -0.72 4.37 -5.93
N HIS A 123 -1.56 4.71 -6.91
CA HIS A 123 -1.18 5.48 -8.08
C HIS A 123 -1.94 6.81 -8.06
N ALA A 124 -1.19 7.91 -7.93
CA ALA A 124 -1.75 9.26 -7.90
C ALA A 124 -2.29 9.67 -9.28
N LYS A 125 -3.60 9.93 -9.39
CA LYS A 125 -4.24 10.47 -10.60
C LYS A 125 -4.51 11.96 -10.49
N GLU A 126 -5.13 12.36 -9.39
CA GLU A 126 -5.39 13.76 -9.05
C GLU A 126 -4.97 13.98 -7.60
N VAL A 127 -4.17 15.02 -7.37
CA VAL A 127 -3.64 15.35 -6.04
C VAL A 127 -3.86 16.84 -5.77
N PRO A 128 -4.12 17.23 -4.50
CA PRO A 128 -4.22 18.64 -4.17
C PRO A 128 -2.86 19.33 -4.38
N SER A 129 -2.90 20.63 -4.72
CA SER A 129 -1.68 21.44 -4.89
C SER A 129 -0.88 21.58 -3.59
N GLU A 130 -1.55 21.42 -2.44
CA GLU A 130 -0.95 21.48 -1.11
C GLU A 130 -1.62 20.47 -0.17
N LYS A 131 -0.85 19.95 0.80
CA LYS A 131 -1.28 18.93 1.79
C LYS A 131 -1.67 17.61 1.11
N GLY A 132 -2.33 16.71 1.83
CA GLY A 132 -2.78 15.41 1.28
C GLY A 132 -1.68 14.34 1.13
N GLY A 133 -0.51 14.56 1.71
CA GLY A 133 0.55 13.55 1.76
C GLY A 133 0.13 12.31 2.57
N THR A 134 0.65 11.15 2.19
CA THR A 134 0.50 9.90 2.96
C THR A 134 1.71 9.73 3.88
N MET A 135 1.46 9.47 5.16
CA MET A 135 2.51 9.17 6.13
C MET A 135 2.67 7.67 6.32
N PHE A 136 3.90 7.22 6.49
CA PHE A 136 4.25 5.82 6.74
C PHE A 136 5.08 5.71 8.02
N ALA A 137 4.97 4.58 8.72
CA ALA A 137 5.73 4.29 9.93
C ALA A 137 6.29 2.85 9.86
N ASP A 138 7.58 2.68 10.17
CA ASP A 138 8.22 1.37 10.17
C ASP A 138 7.98 0.68 11.53
N MET A 139 7.13 -0.36 11.51
CA MET A 139 6.79 -1.11 12.72
C MET A 139 7.93 -2.04 13.19
N ARG A 140 8.88 -2.40 12.30
CA ARG A 140 10.10 -3.12 12.69
C ARG A 140 10.99 -2.21 13.52
N ALA A 141 11.28 -1.01 13.01
CA ALA A 141 12.07 -0.01 13.72
C ALA A 141 11.40 0.43 15.03
N ALA A 142 10.07 0.60 15.04
CA ALA A 142 9.32 0.91 16.25
C ALA A 142 9.43 -0.21 17.31
N TYR A 143 9.33 -1.47 16.90
CA TYR A 143 9.51 -2.61 17.79
C TYR A 143 10.95 -2.69 18.30
N ASP A 144 11.95 -2.51 17.43
CA ASP A 144 13.36 -2.59 17.77
C ASP A 144 13.77 -1.54 18.82
N ALA A 145 13.19 -0.35 18.74
CA ALA A 145 13.39 0.74 19.69
C ALA A 145 12.77 0.52 21.08
N LEU A 146 11.92 -0.51 21.26
CA LEU A 146 11.35 -0.82 22.56
C LEU A 146 12.42 -1.33 23.55
N PRO A 147 12.34 -0.96 24.84
CA PRO A 147 13.12 -1.61 25.88
C PRO A 147 12.87 -3.12 25.92
N GLU A 148 13.88 -3.91 26.25
CA GLU A 148 13.79 -5.38 26.25
C GLU A 148 12.64 -5.91 27.11
N ALA A 149 12.42 -5.32 28.29
CA ALA A 149 11.29 -5.68 29.16
C ALA A 149 9.91 -5.48 28.49
N ARG A 150 9.77 -4.49 27.59
CA ARG A 150 8.55 -4.28 26.81
C ARG A 150 8.40 -5.33 25.71
N LYS A 151 9.49 -5.68 25.01
CA LYS A 151 9.48 -6.76 24.00
C LYS A 151 9.05 -8.09 24.63
N GLN A 152 9.60 -8.42 25.80
CA GLN A 152 9.24 -9.63 26.56
C GLN A 152 7.78 -9.66 27.00
N LEU A 153 7.24 -8.51 27.45
CA LEU A 153 5.83 -8.40 27.81
C LEU A 153 4.91 -8.63 26.61
N LEU A 154 5.29 -8.14 25.43
CA LEU A 154 4.45 -8.14 24.23
C LEU A 154 4.52 -9.45 23.44
N SER A 155 5.62 -10.22 23.52
CA SER A 155 5.91 -11.37 22.65
C SER A 155 4.87 -12.50 22.71
N GLY A 156 4.17 -12.63 23.83
CA GLY A 156 3.12 -13.64 24.03
C GLY A 156 1.70 -13.13 23.84
N LEU A 157 1.51 -11.85 23.48
CA LEU A 157 0.19 -11.25 23.35
C LEU A 157 -0.37 -11.41 21.94
N THR A 158 -1.69 -11.52 21.86
CA THR A 158 -2.43 -11.58 20.59
C THR A 158 -3.29 -10.32 20.46
N GLY A 159 -3.10 -9.59 19.37
CA GLY A 159 -3.99 -8.50 18.98
C GLY A 159 -5.26 -9.04 18.34
N LEU A 160 -6.43 -8.58 18.80
CA LEU A 160 -7.71 -8.91 18.19
C LEU A 160 -8.16 -7.76 17.29
N HIS A 161 -8.38 -8.05 16.01
CA HIS A 161 -8.70 -7.07 14.99
C HIS A 161 -10.13 -7.27 14.49
N GLY A 162 -10.88 -6.17 14.37
CA GLY A 162 -12.26 -6.16 13.91
C GLY A 162 -12.59 -4.93 13.09
N ARG A 163 -13.65 -4.99 12.28
CA ARG A 163 -14.14 -3.83 11.51
C ARG A 163 -14.74 -2.71 12.37
N SER A 164 -15.12 -3.03 13.61
CA SER A 164 -15.68 -2.12 14.60
C SER A 164 -14.79 -2.07 15.85
N SER A 165 -14.98 -1.07 16.71
CA SER A 165 -14.28 -0.98 18.00
C SER A 165 -14.63 -2.18 18.89
N GLY A 166 -13.62 -3.00 19.22
CA GLY A 166 -13.75 -4.22 20.03
C GLY A 166 -13.49 -5.50 19.20
N PRO A 167 -13.20 -6.65 19.84
CA PRO A 167 -12.98 -7.90 19.13
C PRO A 167 -14.25 -8.26 18.35
N ALA A 168 -14.14 -8.28 17.03
CA ALA A 168 -15.18 -8.79 16.14
C ALA A 168 -15.04 -10.30 15.89
N GLY A 169 -14.10 -10.97 16.57
CA GLY A 169 -13.86 -12.40 16.48
C GLY A 169 -14.09 -13.06 17.83
N GLU A 170 -15.01 -14.01 17.88
CA GLU A 170 -15.01 -15.04 18.91
C GLU A 170 -13.68 -15.81 18.82
N ARG A 171 -13.14 -16.22 19.97
CA ARG A 171 -11.97 -17.11 20.04
C ARG A 171 -12.27 -18.49 19.46
#